data_AF-A0A519VPS4-F1
#
_entry.id   AF-A0A519VPS4-F1
#
_cell.length_a   1.000
_cell.length_b   1.000
_cell.length_c   1.000
_cell.angle_alpha   90.00
_cell.angle_beta   90.00
_cell.angle_gamma   90.00
#
_symmetry.space_group_name_H-M   'P 1'
#
loop_
_entity.id
_entity.type
_entity.pdbx_description
1 polymer ?
#
loop_
_entity_poly.entity_id
_entity_poly.type
_entity_poly.pdbx_seq_one_letter_code
_entity_poly.pdbx_strand_id
1 'polypeptide(L)'
;MTVSTSVSALAETTARVQEATTFLFVPGNRSDRFDKALATGADVIVLDLEDSVARGDKATARTEVVRWLSEGGRACVRVNSVGDPEHIGDVDALSDLPGLTAVMVPKADDSVRYLDLRQRLRCPVIALIESAVGVDRSGVIAADPGVARLAFPRPPTSTETMLVGTTPVSTT
;
A
#
# COMPACT_ATOMS: atom_id res chain seq x y z
N MET A 1 29.25 1.50 -4.74
CA MET A 1 28.70 2.55 -3.85
C MET A 1 27.17 2.67 -3.91
N THR A 2 26.46 1.90 -4.73
CA THR A 2 25.01 2.07 -4.98
C THR A 2 24.08 1.38 -3.96
N VAL A 3 24.54 0.32 -3.28
CA VAL A 3 23.71 -0.46 -2.34
C VAL A 3 23.34 0.35 -1.09
N SER A 4 24.24 1.23 -0.64
CA SER A 4 24.04 2.02 0.59
C SER A 4 22.90 3.03 0.48
N THR A 5 22.68 3.62 -0.70
CA THR A 5 21.64 4.64 -0.93
C THR A 5 20.25 4.01 -1.10
N SER A 6 20.16 2.81 -1.66
CA SER A 6 18.87 2.12 -1.85
C SER A 6 18.29 1.60 -0.52
N VAL A 7 19.14 1.14 0.40
CA VAL A 7 18.70 0.67 1.72
C VAL A 7 18.23 1.85 2.60
N SER A 8 18.94 2.99 2.58
CA SER A 8 18.52 4.18 3.32
C SER A 8 17.19 4.74 2.80
N ALA A 9 16.97 4.78 1.49
CA ALA A 9 15.71 5.24 0.89
C ALA A 9 14.51 4.36 1.29
N LEU A 10 14.68 3.04 1.34
CA LEU A 10 13.63 2.12 1.80
C LEU A 10 13.33 2.30 3.29
N ALA A 11 14.36 2.51 4.12
CA ALA A 11 14.18 2.77 5.55
C ALA A 11 13.42 4.08 5.81
N GLU A 12 13.79 5.17 5.13
CA GLU A 12 13.08 6.46 5.22
C GLU A 12 11.62 6.35 4.78
N THR A 13 11.36 5.65 3.67
CA THR A 13 9.99 5.44 3.18
C THR A 13 9.18 4.58 4.14
N THR A 14 9.80 3.55 4.74
CA THR A 14 9.18 2.73 5.78
C THR A 14 8.80 3.57 7.00
N ALA A 15 9.71 4.42 7.49
CA ALA A 15 9.45 5.29 8.64
C ALA A 15 8.28 6.25 8.37
N ARG A 16 8.23 6.89 7.19
CA ARG A 16 7.10 7.74 6.80
C ARG A 16 5.77 6.99 6.84
N VAL A 17 5.72 5.76 6.34
CA VAL A 17 4.51 4.93 6.37
C VAL A 17 4.13 4.56 7.80
N GLN A 18 5.09 4.33 8.69
CA GLN A 18 4.84 4.03 10.10
C GLN A 18 4.31 5.23 10.88
N GLU A 19 4.84 6.42 10.61
CA GLU A 19 4.48 7.68 11.29
C GLU A 19 3.25 8.37 10.68
N ALA A 20 2.82 7.97 9.48
CA ALA A 20 1.70 8.60 8.77
C ALA A 20 0.41 8.62 9.61
N THR A 21 -0.26 9.76 9.62
CA THR A 21 -1.53 9.98 10.32
C THR A 21 -2.70 10.13 9.35
N THR A 22 -2.43 10.54 8.12
CA THR A 22 -3.43 10.78 7.09
C THR A 22 -3.20 9.90 5.86
N PHE A 23 -4.25 9.16 5.47
CA PHE A 23 -4.28 8.31 4.28
C PHE A 23 -5.42 8.78 3.38
N LEU A 24 -5.09 9.25 2.18
CA LEU A 24 -6.06 9.73 1.20
C LEU A 24 -6.24 8.70 0.08
N PHE A 25 -7.42 8.09 -0.01
CA PHE A 25 -7.73 7.11 -1.05
C PHE A 25 -8.21 7.78 -2.33
N VAL A 26 -7.70 7.30 -3.47
CA VAL A 26 -8.06 7.77 -4.80
C VAL A 26 -8.28 6.56 -5.71
N PRO A 27 -9.43 6.44 -6.39
CA PRO A 27 -9.63 5.33 -7.33
C PRO A 27 -8.60 5.33 -8.45
N GLY A 28 -8.03 4.17 -8.75
CA GLY A 28 -6.96 4.02 -9.75
C GLY A 28 -7.39 4.33 -11.19
N ASN A 29 -8.69 4.33 -11.48
CA ASN A 29 -9.27 4.75 -12.77
C ASN A 29 -9.66 6.25 -12.82
N ARG A 30 -9.18 7.05 -11.85
CA ARG A 30 -9.43 8.49 -11.74
C ARG A 30 -8.11 9.26 -11.78
N SER A 31 -7.34 9.04 -12.83
CA SER A 31 -6.05 9.70 -13.07
C SER A 31 -6.15 11.24 -13.05
N ASP A 32 -7.33 11.80 -13.36
CA ASP A 32 -7.68 13.22 -13.23
C ASP A 32 -7.53 13.80 -11.80
N ARG A 33 -7.40 12.93 -10.79
CA ARG A 33 -7.31 13.29 -9.37
C ARG A 33 -5.92 13.10 -8.76
N PHE A 34 -5.00 12.41 -9.43
CA PHE A 34 -3.73 12.01 -8.82
C PHE A 34 -2.87 13.22 -8.40
N ASP A 35 -2.65 14.18 -9.30
CA ASP A 35 -1.87 15.38 -9.00
C ASP A 35 -2.53 16.25 -7.92
N LYS A 36 -3.87 16.32 -7.93
CA LYS A 36 -4.64 17.04 -6.90
C LYS A 36 -4.48 16.38 -5.54
N ALA A 37 -4.53 15.06 -5.48
CA ALA A 37 -4.30 14.30 -4.25
C ALA A 37 -2.87 14.54 -3.74
N LEU A 38 -1.86 14.51 -4.62
CA LEU A 38 -0.46 14.82 -4.30
C LEU A 38 -0.30 16.22 -3.71
N ALA A 39 -1.04 17.19 -4.21
CA ALA A 39 -1.02 18.57 -3.72
C ALA A 39 -1.74 18.78 -2.36
N THR A 40 -2.50 17.80 -1.84
CA THR A 40 -3.21 17.97 -0.56
C THR A 40 -2.30 18.01 0.66
N GLY A 41 -1.10 17.44 0.56
CA GLY A 41 -0.19 17.28 1.70
C GLY A 41 -0.56 16.14 2.66
N ALA A 42 -1.45 15.21 2.25
CA ALA A 42 -1.67 13.97 2.99
C ALA A 42 -0.35 13.17 3.13
N ASP A 43 -0.15 12.52 4.28
CA ASP A 43 1.07 11.77 4.57
C ASP A 43 1.26 10.62 3.59
N VAL A 44 0.16 9.93 3.26
CA VAL A 44 0.13 8.86 2.26
C VAL A 44 -1.09 9.02 1.36
N ILE A 45 -0.86 9.02 0.05
CA ILE A 45 -1.92 8.87 -0.94
C ILE A 45 -1.97 7.41 -1.34
N VAL A 46 -3.16 6.82 -1.34
CA VAL A 46 -3.39 5.43 -1.71
C VAL A 46 -4.16 5.41 -3.02
N LEU A 47 -3.50 5.01 -4.10
CA LEU A 47 -4.15 4.73 -5.37
C LEU A 47 -4.75 3.33 -5.30
N ASP A 48 -6.06 3.22 -5.46
CA ASP A 48 -6.79 1.99 -5.22
C ASP A 48 -7.09 1.23 -6.51
N LEU A 49 -6.59 0.01 -6.63
CA LEU A 49 -6.88 -0.92 -7.74
C LEU A 49 -7.92 -2.00 -7.37
N GLU A 50 -8.38 -2.01 -6.12
CA GLU A 50 -9.30 -3.03 -5.59
C GLU A 50 -10.76 -2.58 -5.69
N ASP A 51 -11.41 -2.23 -4.58
CA ASP A 51 -12.87 -2.11 -4.49
C ASP A 51 -13.43 -0.84 -5.13
N SER A 52 -12.63 0.23 -5.27
CA SER A 52 -13.08 1.45 -5.98
C SER A 52 -13.01 1.35 -7.50
N VAL A 53 -12.48 0.26 -8.05
CA VAL A 53 -12.31 0.04 -9.48
C VAL A 53 -13.15 -1.16 -9.94
N ALA A 54 -14.11 -0.88 -10.83
CA ALA A 54 -14.93 -1.92 -11.43
C ALA A 54 -14.06 -2.91 -12.22
N ARG A 55 -14.47 -4.19 -12.26
CA ARG A 55 -13.71 -5.27 -12.90
C ARG A 55 -13.27 -4.95 -14.34
N GLY A 56 -14.15 -4.33 -15.13
CA GLY A 56 -13.85 -3.94 -16.52
C GLY A 56 -12.78 -2.85 -16.65
N ASP A 57 -12.52 -2.09 -15.59
CA ASP A 57 -11.62 -0.94 -15.58
C ASP A 57 -10.26 -1.27 -14.95
N LYS A 58 -10.07 -2.45 -14.33
CA LYS A 58 -8.84 -2.78 -13.58
C LYS A 58 -7.57 -2.70 -14.42
N ALA A 59 -7.62 -3.19 -15.66
CA ALA A 59 -6.48 -3.09 -16.58
C ALA A 59 -6.12 -1.63 -16.94
N THR A 60 -7.13 -0.79 -17.17
CA THR A 60 -6.97 0.64 -17.45
C THR A 60 -6.41 1.36 -16.23
N ALA A 61 -7.01 1.14 -15.05
CA ALA A 61 -6.57 1.72 -13.78
C ALA A 61 -5.10 1.39 -13.48
N ARG A 62 -4.71 0.12 -13.66
CA ARG A 62 -3.32 -0.32 -13.49
C ARG A 62 -2.37 0.44 -14.43
N THR A 63 -2.76 0.61 -15.69
CA THR A 63 -1.96 1.33 -16.70
C THR A 63 -1.81 2.81 -16.34
N GLU A 64 -2.87 3.46 -15.89
CA GLU A 64 -2.85 4.86 -15.45
C GLU A 64 -1.96 5.07 -14.21
N VAL A 65 -2.09 4.18 -13.22
CA VAL A 65 -1.26 4.20 -12.00
C VAL A 65 0.22 4.03 -12.35
N VAL A 66 0.57 3.02 -13.14
CA VAL A 66 1.95 2.75 -13.57
C VAL A 66 2.55 3.95 -14.29
N ARG A 67 1.80 4.52 -15.23
CA ARG A 67 2.24 5.69 -15.99
C ARG A 67 2.54 6.86 -15.05
N TRP A 68 1.60 7.21 -14.18
CA TRP A 68 1.76 8.36 -13.29
C TRP A 68 2.92 8.19 -12.30
N LEU A 69 3.08 6.98 -11.72
CA LEU A 69 4.21 6.66 -10.83
C LEU A 69 5.56 6.66 -11.57
N SER A 70 5.57 6.40 -12.88
CA SER A 70 6.77 6.47 -13.71
C SER A 70 7.14 7.91 -14.09
N GLU A 71 6.15 8.80 -14.20
CA GLU A 71 6.28 10.20 -14.61
C GLU A 71 6.54 11.17 -13.44
N GLY A 72 6.89 10.65 -12.25
CA GLY A 72 7.30 11.44 -11.07
C GLY A 72 6.24 11.57 -9.98
N GLY A 73 5.05 10.99 -10.18
CA GLY A 73 4.06 10.80 -9.13
C GLY A 73 4.61 9.92 -8.00
N ARG A 74 4.07 10.09 -6.78
CA ARG A 74 4.43 9.28 -5.63
C ARG A 74 3.20 8.89 -4.83
N ALA A 75 2.98 7.59 -4.65
CA ALA A 75 1.85 7.10 -3.87
C ALA A 75 2.07 5.66 -3.37
N CYS A 76 1.30 5.31 -2.35
CA CYS A 76 1.00 3.94 -2.02
C CYS A 76 -0.03 3.39 -3.02
N VAL A 77 0.04 2.11 -3.34
CA VAL A 77 -0.98 1.45 -4.17
C VAL A 77 -1.65 0.33 -3.39
N ARG A 78 -2.99 0.35 -3.30
CA ARG A 78 -3.76 -0.80 -2.82
C ARG A 78 -4.01 -1.74 -3.99
N VAL A 79 -3.39 -2.92 -3.92
CA VAL A 79 -3.52 -3.97 -4.94
C VAL A 79 -4.76 -4.82 -4.69
N ASN A 80 -5.16 -5.63 -5.66
CA ASN A 80 -6.19 -6.64 -5.44
C ASN A 80 -5.75 -7.69 -4.41
N SER A 81 -6.70 -8.33 -3.73
CA SER A 81 -6.41 -9.34 -2.70
C SER A 81 -5.65 -10.55 -3.24
N VAL A 82 -4.79 -11.14 -2.42
CA VAL A 82 -4.07 -12.38 -2.76
C VAL A 82 -5.08 -13.47 -3.13
N GLY A 83 -4.89 -14.11 -4.28
CA GLY A 83 -5.81 -15.10 -4.84
C GLY A 83 -6.84 -14.53 -5.84
N ASP A 84 -6.98 -13.21 -5.93
CA ASP A 84 -7.72 -12.57 -7.03
C ASP A 84 -6.93 -12.67 -8.35
N PRO A 85 -7.57 -12.95 -9.50
CA PRO A 85 -6.89 -13.01 -10.80
C PRO A 85 -6.08 -11.76 -11.17
N GLU A 86 -6.43 -10.60 -10.64
CA GLU A 86 -5.78 -9.31 -10.94
C GLU A 86 -4.53 -9.06 -10.09
N HIS A 87 -4.38 -9.78 -8.96
CA HIS A 87 -3.29 -9.54 -8.00
C HIS A 87 -1.90 -9.67 -8.61
N ILE A 88 -1.67 -10.74 -9.39
CA ILE A 88 -0.37 -10.96 -10.04
C ILE A 88 -0.08 -9.84 -11.03
N GLY A 89 -1.08 -9.44 -11.83
CA GLY A 89 -0.94 -8.33 -12.76
C GLY A 89 -0.59 -7.01 -12.08
N ASP A 90 -1.17 -6.75 -10.91
CA ASP A 90 -0.86 -5.56 -10.11
C ASP A 90 0.59 -5.60 -9.60
N VAL A 91 1.00 -6.69 -8.96
CA VAL A 91 2.36 -6.84 -8.39
C VAL A 91 3.42 -6.78 -9.50
N ASP A 92 3.17 -7.42 -10.64
CA ASP A 92 4.07 -7.42 -11.78
C ASP A 92 4.25 -6.00 -12.33
N ALA A 93 3.14 -5.27 -12.51
CA ALA A 93 3.17 -3.93 -13.09
C ALA A 93 3.77 -2.86 -12.15
N LEU A 94 3.68 -3.07 -10.83
CA LEU A 94 4.22 -2.16 -9.83
C LEU A 94 5.71 -2.39 -9.51
N SER A 95 6.30 -3.48 -10.02
CA SER A 95 7.70 -3.81 -9.77
C SER A 95 8.64 -2.73 -10.30
N ASP A 96 9.62 -2.33 -9.49
CA ASP A 96 10.66 -1.34 -9.81
C ASP A 96 10.16 0.08 -10.20
N LEU A 97 8.92 0.45 -9.85
CA LEU A 97 8.42 1.81 -10.10
C LEU A 97 9.03 2.84 -9.14
N PRO A 98 9.62 3.94 -9.63
CA PRO A 98 10.30 4.93 -8.79
C PRO A 98 9.34 5.71 -7.88
N GLY A 99 8.07 5.84 -8.30
CA GLY A 99 7.02 6.53 -7.54
C GLY A 99 6.36 5.69 -6.45
N LEU A 100 6.56 4.37 -6.43
CA LEU A 100 5.87 3.49 -5.49
C LEU A 100 6.42 3.66 -4.07
N THR A 101 5.63 4.25 -3.17
CA THR A 101 6.07 4.48 -1.79
C THR A 101 5.70 3.35 -0.85
N ALA A 102 4.64 2.61 -1.13
CA ALA A 102 4.22 1.43 -0.36
C ALA A 102 3.23 0.60 -1.17
N VAL A 103 3.07 -0.66 -0.81
CA VAL A 103 1.96 -1.49 -1.27
C VAL A 103 1.01 -1.76 -0.11
N MET A 104 -0.29 -1.58 -0.32
CA MET A 104 -1.32 -1.97 0.64
C MET A 104 -1.97 -3.27 0.18
N VAL A 105 -1.93 -4.29 1.03
CA VAL A 105 -2.49 -5.62 0.75
C VAL A 105 -3.83 -5.76 1.50
N PRO A 106 -4.97 -5.82 0.78
CA PRO A 106 -6.29 -6.03 1.37
C PRO A 106 -6.48 -7.46 1.86
N LYS A 107 -7.46 -7.66 2.72
CA LYS A 107 -7.84 -8.96 3.31
C LYS A 107 -6.63 -9.72 3.86
N ALA A 108 -5.70 -9.01 4.48
CA ALA A 108 -4.44 -9.54 4.96
C ALA A 108 -4.63 -10.68 5.99
N ASP A 109 -3.88 -11.77 5.82
CA ASP A 109 -3.80 -12.92 6.72
C ASP A 109 -2.37 -13.50 6.79
N ASP A 110 -2.16 -14.57 7.58
CA ASP A 110 -0.84 -15.20 7.75
C ASP A 110 -0.41 -16.12 6.58
N SER A 111 -1.22 -16.24 5.53
CA SER A 111 -0.87 -16.98 4.30
C SER A 111 -0.07 -16.12 3.31
N VAL A 112 -0.17 -14.80 3.41
CA VAL A 112 0.50 -13.85 2.52
C VAL A 112 2.01 -13.85 2.77
N ARG A 113 2.80 -13.92 1.70
CA ARG A 113 4.27 -13.82 1.76
C ARG A 113 4.73 -12.35 1.71
N TYR A 114 4.55 -11.62 2.82
CA TYR A 114 4.82 -10.18 2.88
C TYR A 114 6.28 -9.82 2.61
N LEU A 115 7.24 -10.61 3.12
CA LEU A 115 8.65 -10.38 2.85
C LEU A 115 8.98 -10.49 1.35
N ASP A 116 8.38 -11.45 0.66
CA ASP A 116 8.58 -11.65 -0.79
C ASP A 116 8.01 -10.46 -1.57
N LEU A 117 6.82 -9.98 -1.19
CA LEU A 117 6.22 -8.76 -1.78
C LEU A 117 7.11 -7.54 -1.56
N ARG A 118 7.59 -7.33 -0.33
CA ARG A 118 8.50 -6.23 0.02
C ARG A 118 9.78 -6.28 -0.80
N GLN A 119 10.38 -7.47 -0.95
CA GLN A 119 11.62 -7.65 -1.72
C GLN A 119 11.40 -7.42 -3.20
N ARG A 120 10.30 -7.92 -3.75
CA ARG A 120 9.94 -7.78 -5.15
C ARG A 120 9.63 -6.34 -5.55
N LEU A 121 8.81 -5.65 -4.74
CA LEU A 121 8.37 -4.28 -5.02
C LEU A 121 9.31 -3.22 -4.46
N ARG A 122 10.30 -3.61 -3.65
CA ARG A 122 11.28 -2.73 -2.99
C ARG A 122 10.63 -1.56 -2.24
N CYS A 123 9.44 -1.79 -1.66
CA CYS A 123 8.69 -0.81 -0.89
C CYS A 123 8.10 -1.46 0.37
N PRO A 124 7.79 -0.68 1.43
CA PRO A 124 7.10 -1.19 2.62
C PRO A 124 5.70 -1.74 2.28
N VAL A 125 5.29 -2.77 3.02
CA VAL A 125 3.94 -3.35 2.91
C VAL A 125 3.06 -2.86 4.05
N ILE A 126 1.85 -2.42 3.72
CA ILE A 126 0.77 -2.14 4.66
C ILE A 126 -0.23 -3.29 4.58
N ALA A 127 -0.43 -4.00 5.69
CA ALA A 127 -1.40 -5.08 5.77
C ALA A 127 -2.76 -4.55 6.24
N LEU A 128 -3.77 -4.59 5.38
CA LEU A 128 -5.12 -4.14 5.70
C LEU A 128 -5.94 -5.29 6.30
N ILE A 129 -6.19 -5.20 7.60
CA ILE A 129 -6.89 -6.18 8.41
C ILE A 129 -8.39 -5.92 8.35
N GLU A 130 -9.09 -6.72 7.55
CA GLU A 130 -10.53 -6.56 7.28
C GLU A 130 -11.32 -7.87 7.21
N SER A 131 -10.71 -8.96 7.68
CA SER A 131 -11.33 -10.27 7.79
C SER A 131 -11.21 -10.78 9.23
N ALA A 132 -12.08 -11.72 9.63
CA ALA A 132 -12.00 -12.35 10.95
C ALA A 132 -10.66 -13.06 11.17
N VAL A 133 -10.13 -13.72 10.13
CA VAL A 133 -8.81 -14.35 10.15
C VAL A 133 -7.71 -13.31 10.35
N GLY A 134 -7.76 -12.19 9.62
CA GLY A 134 -6.78 -11.12 9.78
C GLY A 134 -6.80 -10.51 11.18
N VAL A 135 -7.97 -10.36 11.80
CA VAL A 135 -8.09 -9.88 13.19
C VAL A 135 -7.46 -10.87 14.17
N ASP A 136 -7.82 -12.16 14.06
CA ASP A 136 -7.25 -13.25 14.87
C ASP A 136 -5.72 -13.33 14.74
N ARG A 137 -5.21 -13.13 13.52
CA ARG A 137 -3.78 -13.27 13.17
C ARG A 137 -2.99 -11.97 13.17
N SER A 138 -3.60 -10.86 13.56
CA SER A 138 -2.99 -9.52 13.48
C SER A 138 -1.62 -9.42 14.17
N GLY A 139 -1.43 -10.09 15.30
CA GLY A 139 -0.13 -10.14 15.99
C GLY A 139 0.96 -10.85 15.19
N VAL A 140 0.63 -11.94 14.50
CA VAL A 140 1.55 -12.68 13.62
C VAL A 140 1.88 -11.85 12.39
N ILE A 141 0.86 -11.23 11.77
CA ILE A 141 1.02 -10.37 10.60
C ILE A 141 1.90 -9.15 10.94
N ALA A 142 1.68 -8.53 12.11
CA ALA A 142 2.48 -7.39 12.57
C ALA A 142 3.95 -7.76 12.84
N ALA A 143 4.24 -9.02 13.18
CA ALA A 143 5.58 -9.50 13.45
C ALA A 143 6.36 -9.89 12.18
N ASP A 144 5.70 -9.97 11.02
CA ASP A 144 6.35 -10.29 9.75
C ASP A 144 7.29 -9.15 9.32
N PRO A 145 8.58 -9.41 9.01
CA PRO A 145 9.55 -8.38 8.63
C PRO A 145 9.20 -7.65 7.31
N GLY A 146 8.35 -8.23 6.48
CA GLY A 146 7.80 -7.61 5.29
C GLY A 146 6.77 -6.51 5.58
N VAL A 147 6.09 -6.59 6.72
CA VAL A 147 5.01 -5.68 7.11
C VAL A 147 5.58 -4.46 7.83
N ALA A 148 5.35 -3.28 7.26
CA ALA A 148 5.72 -2.02 7.87
C ALA A 148 4.64 -1.53 8.85
N ARG A 149 3.36 -1.81 8.55
CA ARG A 149 2.22 -1.27 9.30
C ARG A 149 0.96 -2.11 9.09
N LEU A 150 0.14 -2.22 10.13
CA LEU A 150 -1.25 -2.68 10.02
C LEU A 150 -2.18 -1.50 9.76
N ALA A 151 -3.18 -1.71 8.92
CA ALA A 151 -4.30 -0.80 8.70
C ALA A 151 -5.61 -1.53 9.00
N PHE A 152 -6.60 -0.80 9.50
CA PHE A 152 -7.95 -1.32 9.70
C PHE A 152 -8.91 -0.40 8.93
N PRO A 153 -9.74 -0.93 8.03
CA PRO A 153 -10.72 -0.09 7.37
C PRO A 153 -11.72 0.39 8.41
N ARG A 154 -12.10 1.65 8.32
CA ARG A 154 -13.20 2.17 9.13
C ARG A 154 -14.51 1.56 8.59
N PRO A 155 -15.44 1.13 9.45
CA PRO A 155 -16.78 0.79 8.98
C PRO A 155 -17.40 1.99 8.25
N PRO A 156 -18.20 1.78 7.18
CA PRO A 156 -18.71 2.86 6.35
C PRO A 156 -19.54 3.82 7.21
N THR A 157 -18.95 4.96 7.53
CA THR A 157 -19.61 6.12 8.15
C THR A 157 -19.17 7.33 7.34
N SER A 158 -20.09 8.24 7.07
CA SER A 158 -20.11 9.19 5.96
C SER A 158 -19.03 10.29 5.95
N THR A 159 -17.88 10.09 6.61
CA THR A 159 -16.75 11.03 6.66
C THR A 159 -15.47 10.27 7.01
N GLU A 160 -14.50 10.26 6.10
CA GLU A 160 -13.32 9.39 6.11
C GLU A 160 -12.23 9.86 7.08
N THR A 161 -11.78 8.98 7.99
CA THR A 161 -10.51 9.08 8.72
C THR A 161 -10.10 7.66 9.18
N MET A 162 -8.87 7.26 8.86
CA MET A 162 -8.29 5.94 9.19
C MET A 162 -7.86 5.87 10.66
N LEU A 163 -8.10 4.74 11.33
CA LEU A 163 -7.56 4.49 12.69
C LEU A 163 -6.11 3.99 12.57
N VAL A 164 -5.21 4.70 13.25
CA VAL A 164 -3.78 4.39 13.29
C VAL A 164 -3.50 3.40 14.42
N GLY A 165 -3.16 2.16 14.08
CA GLY A 165 -2.53 1.23 15.02
C GLY A 165 -1.02 1.45 15.03
N THR A 166 -0.46 1.93 16.14
CA THR A 166 1.00 2.01 16.31
C THR A 166 1.53 0.65 16.76
N THR A 167 2.51 0.09 16.06
CA THR A 167 3.31 -1.01 16.59
C THR A 167 4.21 -0.48 17.71
N PRO A 168 4.30 -1.14 18.88
CA PRO A 168 5.25 -0.74 19.90
C PRO A 168 6.68 -0.97 19.39
N VAL A 169 7.51 0.07 19.47
CA VAL A 169 8.95 -0.04 19.23
C VAL A 169 9.56 -0.79 20.41
N SER A 170 9.89 -2.07 20.22
CA SER A 170 10.75 -2.78 21.19
C SER A 170 12.14 -2.18 21.14
N THR A 171 12.48 -1.41 22.18
CA THR A 171 13.85 -0.98 22.42
C THR A 171 14.59 -2.15 23.08
N THR A 172 15.67 -2.63 22.47
CA THR A 172 16.69 -3.46 23.14
C THR A 172 18.04 -2.82 22.88
#